data_AF-A0A3C0T8U8-F1
#
_entry.id   AF-A0A3C0T8U8-F1
#
_cell.length_a   1.000
_cell.length_b   1.000
_cell.length_c   1.000
_cell.angle_alpha   90.00
_cell.angle_beta   90.00
_cell.angle_gamma   90.00
#
_symmetry.space_group_name_H-M   'P 1'
#
loop_
_entity.id
_entity.type
_entity.pdbx_description
1 polymer ?
#
loop_
_entity_poly.entity_id
_entity_poly.type
_entity_poly.pdbx_seq_one_letter_code
_entity_poly.pdbx_strand_id
1 'polypeptide(L)'
;MTPRILVYGSLAIIAFWVLYAKGISKNGFDLDDALIPAKEIRSGGPPRDGIPALIDPELIAVSEAEYLKDDDRVLAVVISGEARAYPIRILDQHEIVNDGIGKQRFAVSYCPLCGTGVVFASDAGETSLIFGVSGLLYNSDVLMYDRNTESLWSQLMGQAISGRLKGVKLPLLPVFHTSWSEWQSRYPDTKVLSLDTGYMRNYSESAYAGYEKSRQLYFKVNNKAPKDYHPKEWVLGVEVDGVFKAYPFKELTENS
;
A
#
# COMPACT_ATOMS: atom_id res chain seq x y z
N MET A 1 6.55 -68.07 57.25
CA MET A 1 6.28 -67.75 55.84
C MET A 1 5.19 -66.70 55.81
N THR A 2 5.56 -65.44 55.57
CA THR A 2 4.67 -64.26 55.57
C THR A 2 4.66 -63.71 54.15
N PRO A 3 3.51 -63.48 53.50
CA PRO A 3 3.49 -63.03 52.11
C PRO A 3 3.75 -61.52 52.04
N ARG A 4 4.64 -61.11 51.13
CA ARG A 4 4.87 -59.71 50.75
C ARG A 4 3.77 -59.28 49.79
N ILE A 5 3.01 -58.25 50.15
CA ILE A 5 2.08 -57.56 49.26
C ILE A 5 2.90 -56.53 48.46
N LEU A 6 2.96 -56.70 47.13
CA LEU A 6 3.50 -55.70 46.21
C LEU A 6 2.40 -54.68 45.90
N VAL A 7 2.58 -53.44 46.32
CA VAL A 7 1.71 -52.32 45.91
C VAL A 7 2.29 -51.74 44.62
N TYR A 8 1.59 -51.95 43.49
CA TYR A 8 1.89 -51.26 42.24
C TYR A 8 1.32 -49.83 42.32
N GLY A 9 2.20 -48.85 42.51
CA GLY A 9 1.85 -47.44 42.36
C GLY A 9 1.76 -47.09 40.87
N SER A 10 0.56 -46.89 40.37
CA SER A 10 0.32 -46.36 39.02
C SER A 10 0.66 -44.86 38.99
N LEU A 11 1.78 -44.50 38.36
CA LEU A 11 2.08 -43.11 38.01
C LEU A 11 1.14 -42.68 36.88
N ALA A 12 0.18 -41.80 37.17
CA ALA A 12 -0.59 -41.11 36.16
C ALA A 12 0.25 -39.96 35.58
N ILE A 13 0.76 -40.13 34.36
CA ILE A 13 1.38 -39.04 33.60
C ILE A 13 0.26 -38.22 32.99
N ILE A 14 -0.01 -37.04 33.55
CA ILE A 14 -0.93 -36.05 32.96
C ILE A 14 -0.14 -35.33 31.85
N ALA A 15 -0.36 -35.73 30.61
CA ALA A 15 0.17 -35.01 29.45
C ALA A 15 -0.66 -33.73 29.23
N PHE A 16 -0.11 -32.58 29.60
CA PHE A 16 -0.65 -31.28 29.23
C PHE A 16 -0.41 -31.05 27.73
N TRP A 17 -1.42 -31.31 26.92
CA TRP A 17 -1.44 -30.86 25.53
C TRP A 17 -1.72 -29.35 25.53
N VAL A 18 -0.68 -28.54 25.36
CA VAL A 18 -0.85 -27.12 25.02
C VAL A 18 -1.39 -27.08 23.59
N LEU A 19 -2.69 -26.88 23.46
CA LEU A 19 -3.31 -26.51 22.19
C LEU A 19 -2.78 -25.12 21.80
N TYR A 20 -1.74 -25.08 20.97
CA TYR A 20 -1.41 -23.85 20.24
C TYR A 20 -2.58 -23.55 19.31
N ALA A 21 -3.33 -22.49 19.62
CA ALA A 21 -4.24 -21.91 18.64
C ALA A 21 -3.41 -21.57 17.40
N LYS A 22 -3.84 -22.07 16.24
CA LYS A 22 -3.14 -21.81 14.98
C LYS A 22 -3.28 -20.32 14.68
N GLY A 23 -2.17 -19.60 14.70
CA GLY A 23 -2.16 -18.16 14.45
C GLY A 23 -2.80 -17.79 13.12
N ILE A 24 -3.45 -16.62 13.07
CA ILE A 24 -4.02 -16.07 11.86
C ILE A 24 -2.88 -15.59 10.97
N SER A 25 -2.59 -16.38 9.92
CA SER A 25 -1.67 -15.96 8.87
C SER A 25 -2.38 -15.81 7.53
N LYS A 26 -1.94 -14.82 6.73
CA LYS A 26 -2.41 -14.60 5.36
C LYS A 26 -1.24 -14.19 4.48
N ASN A 27 -1.14 -14.76 3.27
CA ASN A 27 -0.04 -14.51 2.33
C ASN A 27 1.38 -14.58 2.95
N GLY A 28 1.57 -15.40 3.98
CA GLY A 28 2.85 -15.56 4.69
C GLY A 28 3.12 -14.54 5.81
N PHE A 29 2.19 -13.63 6.10
CA PHE A 29 2.30 -12.67 7.20
C PHE A 29 1.56 -13.18 8.44
N ASP A 30 2.19 -13.01 9.60
CA ASP A 30 1.56 -13.26 10.90
C ASP A 30 0.73 -12.04 11.33
N LEU A 31 -0.51 -12.29 11.75
CA LEU A 31 -1.50 -11.29 12.10
C LEU A 31 -2.08 -11.47 13.51
N ASP A 32 -1.53 -12.37 14.32
CA ASP A 32 -2.07 -12.68 15.66
C ASP A 32 -2.14 -11.46 16.57
N ASP A 33 -1.15 -10.57 16.45
CA ASP A 33 -1.04 -9.36 17.26
C ASP A 33 -0.98 -8.11 16.35
N ALA A 34 -1.77 -8.12 15.28
CA ALA A 34 -1.87 -6.98 14.37
C ALA A 34 -2.60 -5.81 15.03
N LEU A 35 -2.17 -4.58 14.73
CA LEU A 35 -2.79 -3.34 15.24
C LEU A 35 -4.19 -3.07 14.66
N ILE A 36 -4.59 -3.83 13.65
CA ILE A 36 -5.92 -3.80 13.04
C ILE A 36 -6.57 -5.19 13.13
N PRO A 37 -7.91 -5.31 13.09
CA PRO A 37 -8.58 -6.60 13.24
C PRO A 37 -8.19 -7.58 12.13
N ALA A 38 -7.43 -8.64 12.47
CA ALA A 38 -6.92 -9.62 11.49
C ALA A 38 -8.01 -10.30 10.64
N LYS A 39 -9.23 -10.42 11.18
CA LYS A 39 -10.42 -10.94 10.49
C LYS A 39 -10.95 -10.02 9.38
N GLU A 40 -10.60 -8.73 9.42
CA GLU A 40 -11.00 -7.73 8.42
C GLU A 40 -9.95 -7.61 7.31
N ILE A 41 -8.74 -8.13 7.52
CA ILE A 41 -7.73 -8.25 6.47
C ILE A 41 -8.18 -9.30 5.45
N ARG A 42 -8.23 -8.91 4.18
CA ARG A 42 -8.68 -9.73 3.05
C ARG A 42 -7.49 -10.02 2.13
N SER A 43 -7.53 -11.15 1.43
CA SER A 43 -6.68 -11.33 0.24
C SER A 43 -7.31 -10.57 -0.93
N GLY A 44 -6.48 -9.84 -1.67
CA GLY A 44 -6.87 -9.18 -2.92
C GLY A 44 -6.96 -10.15 -4.11
N GLY A 45 -6.54 -11.41 -3.94
CA GLY A 45 -6.43 -12.40 -5.02
C GLY A 45 -4.98 -12.74 -5.35
N PRO A 46 -4.12 -11.75 -5.69
CA PRO A 46 -2.70 -12.01 -5.90
C PRO A 46 -2.01 -12.56 -4.64
N PRO A 47 -1.05 -13.49 -4.80
CA PRO A 47 -0.15 -13.85 -3.71
C PRO A 47 0.77 -12.68 -3.37
N ARG A 48 1.56 -12.83 -2.30
CA ARG A 48 2.70 -11.95 -2.03
C ARG A 48 3.58 -11.82 -3.28
N ASP A 49 3.91 -10.59 -3.65
CA ASP A 49 4.64 -10.21 -4.86
C ASP A 49 4.02 -10.70 -6.18
N GLY A 50 2.75 -11.13 -6.19
CA GLY A 50 2.02 -11.45 -7.42
C GLY A 50 1.82 -10.23 -8.32
N ILE A 51 1.90 -9.04 -7.74
CA ILE A 51 2.07 -7.76 -8.41
C ILE A 51 3.49 -7.28 -8.08
N PRO A 52 4.41 -7.22 -9.05
CA PRO A 52 5.80 -6.91 -8.77
C PRO A 52 5.97 -5.42 -8.48
N ALA A 53 6.52 -5.07 -7.33
CA ALA A 53 6.97 -3.70 -7.06
C ALA A 53 8.22 -3.37 -7.91
N LEU A 54 8.32 -2.13 -8.37
CA LEU A 54 9.52 -1.64 -9.06
C LEU A 54 10.59 -1.23 -8.04
N ILE A 55 11.86 -1.46 -8.38
CA ILE A 55 13.01 -1.08 -7.56
C ILE A 55 14.00 -0.37 -8.46
N ASP A 56 14.30 0.88 -8.12
CA ASP A 56 15.21 1.76 -8.87
C ASP A 56 14.94 1.72 -10.39
N PRO A 57 13.68 1.95 -10.83
CA PRO A 57 13.33 1.82 -12.23
C PRO A 57 13.98 2.92 -13.07
N GLU A 58 14.09 2.65 -14.37
CA GLU A 58 14.55 3.66 -15.33
C GLU A 58 13.58 4.85 -15.37
N LEU A 59 14.17 6.06 -15.38
CA LEU A 59 13.45 7.30 -15.58
C LEU A 59 13.99 7.99 -16.83
N ILE A 60 13.09 8.48 -17.67
CA ILE A 60 13.38 9.12 -18.95
C ILE A 60 13.05 10.61 -18.91
N ALA A 61 13.56 11.36 -19.89
CA ALA A 61 13.24 12.77 -20.02
C ALA A 61 11.79 12.97 -20.54
N VAL A 62 11.25 14.16 -20.30
CA VAL A 62 9.92 14.57 -20.79
C VAL A 62 9.74 14.33 -22.30
N SER A 63 10.77 14.62 -23.10
CA SER A 63 10.73 14.46 -24.56
C SER A 63 10.60 13.01 -25.02
N GLU A 64 10.97 12.04 -24.17
CA GLU A 64 10.92 10.61 -24.47
C GLU A 64 9.61 9.98 -23.97
N ALA A 65 8.88 10.68 -23.10
CA ALA A 65 7.60 10.23 -22.52
C ALA A 65 6.42 10.40 -23.49
N GLU A 66 6.62 10.17 -24.79
CA GLU A 66 5.60 10.33 -25.86
C GLU A 66 4.37 9.43 -25.67
N TYR A 67 4.49 8.40 -24.83
CA TYR A 67 3.38 7.53 -24.49
C TYR A 67 2.32 8.22 -23.61
N LEU A 68 2.66 9.30 -22.92
CA LEU A 68 1.74 10.07 -22.10
C LEU A 68 0.96 11.09 -22.94
N LYS A 69 -0.32 11.19 -22.64
CA LYS A 69 -1.28 12.17 -23.13
C LYS A 69 -1.50 13.23 -22.06
N ASP A 70 -1.94 14.40 -22.47
CA ASP A 70 -2.13 15.56 -21.59
C ASP A 70 -3.02 15.29 -20.37
N ASP A 71 -4.04 14.43 -20.53
CA ASP A 71 -5.03 14.08 -19.51
C ASP A 71 -4.62 12.88 -18.65
N ASP A 72 -3.49 12.23 -18.94
CA ASP A 72 -3.00 11.13 -18.14
C ASP A 72 -2.71 11.57 -16.70
N ARG A 73 -3.11 10.73 -15.75
CA ARG A 73 -2.86 11.00 -14.35
C ARG A 73 -1.46 10.53 -13.97
N VAL A 74 -0.80 11.34 -13.16
CA VAL A 74 0.51 11.03 -12.57
C VAL A 74 0.46 11.27 -11.06
N LEU A 75 1.20 10.45 -10.32
CA LEU A 75 1.71 10.84 -9.02
C LEU A 75 3.06 11.52 -9.25
N ALA A 76 3.28 12.67 -8.63
CA ALA A 76 4.52 13.40 -8.85
C ALA A 76 5.10 13.97 -7.56
N VAL A 77 6.42 14.05 -7.49
CA VAL A 77 7.16 14.50 -6.32
C VAL A 77 8.21 15.53 -6.71
N VAL A 78 8.52 16.42 -5.77
CA VAL A 78 9.71 17.28 -5.84
C VAL A 78 10.51 17.03 -4.57
N ILE A 79 11.71 16.47 -4.70
CA ILE A 79 12.57 16.17 -3.56
C ILE A 79 13.94 16.77 -3.85
N SER A 80 14.42 17.62 -2.96
CA SER A 80 15.71 18.33 -3.11
C SER A 80 15.87 19.05 -4.46
N GLY A 81 14.76 19.57 -5.02
CA GLY A 81 14.73 20.28 -6.30
C GLY A 81 14.64 19.39 -7.54
N GLU A 82 14.74 18.07 -7.41
CA GLU A 82 14.50 17.14 -8.53
C GLU A 82 13.03 16.74 -8.59
N ALA A 83 12.42 16.96 -9.75
CA ALA A 83 11.04 16.62 -10.06
C ALA A 83 10.95 15.25 -10.75
N ARG A 84 10.05 14.39 -10.27
CA ARG A 84 9.77 13.07 -10.87
C ARG A 84 8.28 12.80 -10.97
N ALA A 85 7.87 12.14 -12.05
CA ALA A 85 6.50 11.72 -12.31
C ALA A 85 6.40 10.20 -12.49
N TYR A 86 5.38 9.62 -11.85
CA TYR A 86 5.06 8.20 -11.87
C TYR A 86 3.63 8.04 -12.42
N PRO A 87 3.48 7.65 -13.70
CA PRO A 87 2.16 7.55 -14.31
C PRO A 87 1.29 6.48 -13.69
N ILE A 88 0.02 6.84 -13.45
CA ILE A 88 -0.96 5.92 -12.84
C ILE A 88 -1.12 4.65 -13.69
N ARG A 89 -1.01 4.74 -15.02
CA ARG A 89 -1.09 3.57 -15.91
C ARG A 89 -0.02 2.49 -15.64
N ILE A 90 1.13 2.89 -15.09
CA ILE A 90 2.18 1.95 -14.67
C ILE A 90 1.92 1.53 -13.22
N LEU A 91 1.56 2.48 -12.36
CA LEU A 91 1.26 2.21 -10.95
C LEU A 91 0.05 1.28 -10.75
N ASP A 92 -0.94 1.29 -11.64
CA ASP A 92 -2.07 0.34 -11.66
C ASP A 92 -1.61 -1.12 -11.74
N GLN A 93 -0.42 -1.35 -12.31
CA GLN A 93 0.12 -2.67 -12.62
C GLN A 93 1.25 -3.10 -11.68
N HIS A 94 1.78 -2.17 -10.87
CA HIS A 94 2.93 -2.38 -10.00
C HIS A 94 2.67 -2.01 -8.53
N GLU A 95 1.71 -1.11 -8.29
CA GLU A 95 1.25 -0.57 -7.00
C GLU A 95 2.31 0.13 -6.14
N ILE A 96 3.60 -0.20 -6.29
CA ILE A 96 4.71 0.29 -5.49
C ILE A 96 5.94 0.50 -6.39
N VAL A 97 6.57 1.66 -6.24
CA VAL A 97 7.89 1.98 -6.80
C VAL A 97 8.82 2.39 -5.67
N ASN A 98 9.91 1.66 -5.49
CA ASN A 98 10.99 2.03 -4.58
C ASN A 98 12.02 2.83 -5.37
N ASP A 99 12.27 4.07 -4.97
CA ASP A 99 13.10 5.01 -5.72
C ASP A 99 13.95 5.87 -4.76
N GLY A 100 14.85 6.69 -5.30
CA GLY A 100 15.62 7.64 -4.52
C GLY A 100 16.16 8.82 -5.31
N ILE A 101 16.27 9.96 -4.63
CA ILE A 101 16.92 11.19 -5.11
C ILE A 101 18.05 11.53 -4.14
N GLY A 102 19.29 11.48 -4.64
CA GLY A 102 20.49 11.64 -3.81
C GLY A 102 20.52 10.61 -2.69
N LYS A 103 20.42 11.07 -1.43
CA LYS A 103 20.40 10.20 -0.24
C LYS A 103 18.99 9.88 0.26
N GLN A 104 17.95 10.55 -0.24
CA GLN A 104 16.57 10.32 0.19
C GLN A 104 16.02 9.10 -0.56
N ARG A 105 15.83 7.99 0.16
CA ARG A 105 15.07 6.82 -0.33
C ARG A 105 13.59 7.02 -0.03
N PHE A 106 12.74 6.60 -0.95
CA PHE A 106 11.30 6.70 -0.78
C PHE A 106 10.57 5.61 -1.54
N ALA A 107 9.33 5.36 -1.13
CA ALA A 107 8.41 4.47 -1.82
C ALA A 107 7.19 5.26 -2.27
N VAL A 108 6.90 5.22 -3.56
CA VAL A 108 5.64 5.67 -4.15
C VAL A 108 4.69 4.49 -4.13
N SER A 109 3.53 4.63 -3.49
CA SER A 109 2.50 3.61 -3.47
C SER A 109 1.20 4.13 -4.03
N TYR A 110 0.48 3.29 -4.78
CA TYR A 110 -0.82 3.58 -5.34
C TYR A 110 -1.76 2.39 -5.17
N CYS A 111 -2.91 2.64 -4.55
CA CYS A 111 -4.00 1.69 -4.46
C CYS A 111 -5.01 1.93 -5.60
N PRO A 112 -5.06 1.07 -6.63
CA PRO A 112 -6.00 1.25 -7.74
C PRO A 112 -7.47 1.07 -7.35
N LEU A 113 -7.74 0.34 -6.25
CA LEU A 113 -9.11 0.17 -5.73
C LEU A 113 -9.66 1.44 -5.06
N CYS A 114 -8.76 2.26 -4.50
CA CYS A 114 -9.09 3.48 -3.76
C CYS A 114 -8.79 4.75 -4.55
N GLY A 115 -8.00 4.68 -5.63
CA GLY A 115 -7.46 5.85 -6.31
C GLY A 115 -6.48 6.66 -5.46
N THR A 116 -6.01 6.10 -4.35
CA THR A 116 -5.14 6.78 -3.37
C THR A 116 -3.69 6.52 -3.71
N GLY A 117 -2.88 7.57 -3.68
CA GLY A 117 -1.45 7.55 -3.93
C GLY A 117 -0.73 8.25 -2.79
N VAL A 118 0.24 7.58 -2.19
CA VAL A 118 0.97 8.05 -1.01
C VAL A 118 2.46 7.82 -1.23
N VAL A 119 3.28 8.77 -0.79
CA VAL A 119 4.73 8.65 -0.85
C VAL A 119 5.29 8.72 0.56
N PHE A 120 6.17 7.78 0.89
CA PHE A 120 6.81 7.67 2.20
C PHE A 120 8.32 7.78 2.04
N ALA A 121 8.99 8.44 2.99
CA ALA A 121 10.39 8.18 3.20
C ALA A 121 10.53 6.69 3.59
N SER A 122 11.43 5.97 2.93
CA SER A 122 11.55 4.52 3.10
C SER A 122 12.64 4.14 4.08
N ASP A 123 12.85 4.97 5.11
CA ASP A 123 13.76 4.70 6.22
C ASP A 123 12.98 4.74 7.54
N ALA A 124 13.09 3.67 8.32
CA ALA A 124 12.58 3.57 9.69
C ALA A 124 13.74 3.69 10.67
N GLY A 125 14.08 4.93 11.03
CA GLY A 125 15.30 5.22 11.80
C GLY A 125 16.53 4.89 10.96
N GLU A 126 17.37 3.96 11.42
CA GLU A 126 18.57 3.50 10.70
C GLU A 126 18.29 2.34 9.73
N THR A 127 17.05 1.83 9.68
CA THR A 127 16.69 0.71 8.82
C THR A 127 16.11 1.22 7.50
N SER A 128 16.83 1.01 6.41
CA SER A 128 16.28 1.25 5.07
C SER A 128 15.32 0.13 4.67
N LEU A 129 14.21 0.51 4.05
CA LEU A 129 13.09 -0.38 3.71
C LEU A 129 12.92 -0.44 2.20
N ILE A 130 12.78 -1.66 1.69
CA ILE A 130 12.33 -1.91 0.31
C ILE A 130 10.96 -2.54 0.39
N PHE A 131 9.96 -1.85 -0.15
CA PHE A 131 8.57 -2.29 -0.11
C PHE A 131 8.22 -3.23 -1.26
N GLY A 132 7.37 -4.19 -0.96
CA GLY A 132 6.73 -5.10 -1.90
C GLY A 132 5.21 -5.15 -1.68
N VAL A 133 4.52 -5.76 -2.63
CA VAL A 133 3.06 -5.91 -2.58
C VAL A 133 2.71 -7.17 -1.80
N SER A 134 1.94 -7.04 -0.72
CA SER A 134 1.60 -8.19 0.13
C SER A 134 0.49 -9.08 -0.46
N GLY A 135 -0.31 -8.52 -1.38
CA GLY A 135 -1.56 -9.13 -1.85
C GLY A 135 -2.70 -9.12 -0.83
N LEU A 136 -2.53 -8.37 0.28
CA LEU A 136 -3.53 -8.20 1.32
C LEU A 136 -4.14 -6.79 1.27
N LEU A 137 -5.38 -6.69 1.73
CA LEU A 137 -6.17 -5.47 1.77
C LEU A 137 -6.76 -5.26 3.16
N TYR A 138 -6.88 -4.00 3.58
CA TYR A 138 -7.68 -3.59 4.73
C TYR A 138 -8.55 -2.39 4.34
N ASN A 139 -9.87 -2.47 4.56
CA ASN A 139 -10.81 -1.46 4.05
C ASN A 139 -10.67 -1.16 2.54
N SER A 140 -10.41 -2.21 1.75
CA SER A 140 -10.12 -2.12 0.30
C SER A 140 -8.84 -1.38 -0.07
N ASP A 141 -8.10 -0.85 0.90
CA ASP A 141 -6.79 -0.24 0.71
C ASP A 141 -5.68 -1.29 0.75
N VAL A 142 -4.60 -1.06 0.02
CA VAL A 142 -3.48 -2.01 -0.05
C VAL A 142 -2.71 -2.05 1.27
N LEU A 143 -2.34 -3.26 1.67
CA LEU A 143 -1.31 -3.46 2.68
C LEU A 143 0.02 -3.73 1.97
N MET A 144 1.03 -2.93 2.27
CA MET A 144 2.39 -3.13 1.76
C MET A 144 3.17 -4.01 2.74
N TYR A 145 4.30 -4.54 2.33
CA TYR A 145 5.24 -5.13 3.28
C TYR A 145 6.66 -4.67 2.96
N ASP A 146 7.54 -4.62 3.94
CA ASP A 146 8.96 -4.37 3.69
C ASP A 146 9.77 -5.67 3.69
N ARG A 147 10.64 -5.83 2.70
CA ARG A 147 11.45 -7.05 2.48
C ARG A 147 12.58 -7.22 3.50
N ASN A 148 12.96 -6.16 4.19
CA ASN A 148 14.11 -6.17 5.12
C ASN A 148 13.73 -6.71 6.50
N THR A 149 12.54 -6.40 6.97
CA THR A 149 12.05 -6.74 8.32
C THR A 149 10.82 -7.61 8.32
N GLU A 150 10.21 -7.84 7.14
CA GLU A 150 9.00 -8.63 6.95
C GLU A 150 7.79 -8.05 7.71
N SER A 151 7.80 -6.74 7.94
CA SER A 151 6.67 -6.06 8.59
C SER A 151 5.60 -5.73 7.55
N LEU A 152 4.34 -5.80 7.97
CA LEU A 152 3.18 -5.47 7.15
C LEU A 152 2.73 -4.04 7.50
N TRP A 153 2.46 -3.23 6.49
CA TRP A 153 2.22 -1.79 6.62
C TRP A 153 0.88 -1.42 6.00
N SER A 154 0.10 -0.58 6.68
CA SER A 154 -1.04 0.09 6.07
C SER A 154 -0.55 1.26 5.23
N GLN A 155 -0.94 1.32 3.95
CA GLN A 155 -0.62 2.43 3.06
C GLN A 155 -1.21 3.72 3.62
N LEU A 156 -2.53 3.80 3.80
CA LEU A 156 -3.16 5.04 4.27
C LEU A 156 -2.66 5.54 5.64
N MET A 157 -2.36 4.64 6.58
CA MET A 157 -1.87 5.04 7.91
C MET A 157 -0.37 5.33 7.94
N GLY A 158 0.39 4.91 6.91
CA GLY A 158 1.85 4.93 6.92
C GLY A 158 2.45 4.19 8.11
N GLN A 159 1.78 3.16 8.63
CA GLN A 159 2.14 2.49 9.89
C GLN A 159 2.29 0.99 9.71
N ALA A 160 3.33 0.41 10.32
CA ALA A 160 3.49 -1.03 10.44
C ALA A 160 2.42 -1.59 11.38
N ILE A 161 1.55 -2.44 10.85
CA ILE A 161 0.45 -3.06 11.59
C ILE A 161 0.82 -4.41 12.19
N SER A 162 1.82 -5.11 11.65
CA SER A 162 2.35 -6.36 12.19
C SER A 162 3.81 -6.57 11.80
N GLY A 163 4.45 -7.59 12.37
CA GLY A 163 5.87 -7.88 12.16
C GLY A 163 6.82 -7.07 13.04
N ARG A 164 8.10 -7.06 12.68
CA ARG A 164 9.21 -6.57 13.53
C ARG A 164 9.09 -5.08 13.86
N LEU A 165 8.60 -4.28 12.93
CA LEU A 165 8.49 -2.83 13.08
C LEU A 165 7.09 -2.38 13.51
N LYS A 166 6.23 -3.30 13.98
CA LYS A 166 4.85 -2.98 14.39
C LYS A 166 4.79 -1.72 15.27
N GLY A 167 3.91 -0.79 14.88
CA GLY A 167 3.69 0.49 15.55
C GLY A 167 4.50 1.65 14.98
N VAL A 168 5.60 1.38 14.28
CA VAL A 168 6.41 2.41 13.61
C VAL A 168 5.59 3.09 12.52
N LYS A 169 5.70 4.43 12.46
CA LYS A 169 5.11 5.26 11.40
C LYS A 169 6.22 5.80 10.48
N LEU A 170 5.94 5.83 9.19
CA LEU A 170 6.82 6.39 8.18
C LEU A 170 6.55 7.89 8.00
N PRO A 171 7.59 8.71 7.79
CA PRO A 171 7.40 10.09 7.34
C PRO A 171 6.73 10.12 5.97
N LEU A 172 5.62 10.85 5.86
CA LEU A 172 4.97 11.13 4.58
C LEU A 172 5.75 12.20 3.82
N LEU A 173 5.92 11.99 2.51
CA LEU A 173 6.48 12.97 1.60
C LEU A 173 5.36 13.61 0.76
N PRO A 174 5.41 14.92 0.49
CA PRO A 174 4.43 15.58 -0.37
C PRO A 174 4.37 14.94 -1.75
N VAL A 175 3.15 14.67 -2.22
CA VAL A 175 2.89 14.11 -3.54
C VAL A 175 1.77 14.88 -4.23
N PHE A 176 1.96 15.17 -5.50
CA PHE A 176 0.96 15.75 -6.36
C PHE A 176 0.15 14.66 -7.03
N HIS A 177 -1.17 14.79 -6.98
CA HIS A 177 -2.12 14.05 -7.80
C HIS A 177 -2.62 14.99 -8.88
N THR A 178 -2.14 14.83 -10.11
CA THR A 178 -2.39 15.81 -11.19
C THR A 178 -2.43 15.15 -12.56
N SER A 179 -2.87 15.90 -13.57
CA SER A 179 -2.68 15.54 -14.98
C SER A 179 -1.23 15.75 -15.40
N TRP A 180 -0.81 15.02 -16.43
CA TRP A 180 0.50 15.10 -17.02
C TRP A 180 0.78 16.49 -17.60
N SER A 181 -0.16 17.06 -18.34
CA SER A 181 -0.06 18.43 -18.89
C SER A 181 0.21 19.49 -17.82
N GLU A 182 -0.55 19.47 -16.72
CA GLU A 182 -0.40 20.42 -15.63
C GLU A 182 0.95 20.23 -14.93
N TRP A 183 1.40 18.98 -14.76
CA TRP A 183 2.71 18.70 -14.17
C TRP A 183 3.85 19.19 -15.05
N GLN A 184 3.83 18.84 -16.34
CA GLN A 184 4.85 19.21 -17.32
C GLN A 184 4.97 20.73 -17.45
N SER A 185 3.85 21.46 -17.43
CA SER A 185 3.83 22.92 -17.45
C SER A 185 4.59 23.54 -16.27
N ARG A 186 4.47 22.93 -15.08
CA ARG A 186 5.13 23.40 -13.85
C ARG A 186 6.58 22.94 -13.74
N TYR A 187 6.90 21.74 -14.25
CA TYR A 187 8.21 21.10 -14.13
C TYR A 187 8.65 20.51 -15.48
N PRO A 188 9.08 21.36 -16.43
CA PRO A 188 9.44 20.92 -17.79
C PRO A 188 10.67 20.01 -17.84
N ASP A 189 11.52 20.06 -16.82
CA ASP A 189 12.72 19.21 -16.69
C ASP A 189 12.47 17.95 -15.83
N THR A 190 11.22 17.63 -15.51
CA THR A 190 10.88 16.44 -14.73
C THR A 190 11.36 15.17 -15.42
N LYS A 191 11.79 14.18 -14.63
CA LYS A 191 11.96 12.82 -15.14
C LYS A 191 10.65 12.05 -15.00
N VAL A 192 10.44 11.06 -15.86
CA VAL A 192 9.22 10.26 -15.92
C VAL A 192 9.57 8.79 -15.87
N LEU A 193 8.82 7.99 -15.12
CA LEU A 193 8.98 6.54 -15.11
C LEU A 193 8.90 5.95 -16.52
N SER A 194 9.88 5.12 -16.91
CA SER A 194 9.93 4.46 -18.22
C SER A 194 8.87 3.37 -18.35
N LEU A 195 8.43 3.07 -19.59
CA LEU A 195 7.69 1.85 -19.88
C LEU A 195 8.59 0.60 -19.81
N ASP A 196 9.93 0.77 -19.89
CA ASP A 196 10.90 -0.31 -19.66
C ASP A 196 11.05 -0.61 -18.17
N THR A 197 10.00 -1.20 -17.64
CA THR A 197 9.90 -1.65 -16.24
C THR A 197 10.63 -2.98 -15.98
N GLY A 198 11.16 -3.63 -17.02
CA GLY A 198 11.63 -5.01 -16.94
C GLY A 198 10.51 -6.08 -16.92
N TYR A 199 9.25 -5.70 -17.07
CA TYR A 199 8.09 -6.61 -17.11
C TYR A 199 7.31 -6.51 -18.42
N MET A 200 6.89 -7.66 -18.95
CA MET A 200 5.99 -7.71 -20.11
C MET A 200 4.55 -7.44 -19.68
N ARG A 201 4.13 -6.17 -19.72
CA ARG A 201 2.75 -5.74 -19.42
C ARG A 201 2.25 -4.74 -20.45
N ASN A 202 0.94 -4.68 -20.61
CA ASN A 202 0.30 -3.63 -21.40
C ASN A 202 -0.06 -2.45 -20.50
N TYR A 203 0.72 -1.37 -20.56
CA TYR A 203 0.45 -0.13 -19.81
C TYR A 203 -0.49 0.85 -20.53
N SER A 204 -1.02 0.49 -21.70
CA SER A 204 -2.02 1.32 -22.38
C SER A 204 -3.44 1.11 -21.86
N GLU A 205 -3.67 0.04 -21.09
CA GLU A 205 -4.95 -0.33 -20.53
C GLU A 205 -4.87 -0.45 -19.00
N SER A 206 -5.84 0.13 -18.29
CA SER A 206 -5.95 -0.06 -16.84
C SER A 206 -6.44 -1.47 -16.53
N ALA A 207 -5.78 -2.15 -15.59
CA ALA A 207 -6.26 -3.42 -15.02
C ALA A 207 -7.64 -3.30 -14.33
N TYR A 208 -8.09 -2.06 -14.08
CA TYR A 208 -9.31 -1.73 -13.37
C TYR A 208 -10.29 -0.92 -14.23
N ALA A 209 -10.15 -0.96 -15.56
CA ALA A 209 -10.99 -0.18 -16.47
C ALA A 209 -12.49 -0.35 -16.20
N GLY A 210 -13.20 0.76 -15.99
CA GLY A 210 -14.64 0.80 -15.72
C GLY A 210 -15.01 0.59 -14.25
N TYR A 211 -14.07 0.16 -13.40
CA TYR A 211 -14.30 0.05 -11.97
C TYR A 211 -14.59 1.42 -11.36
N GLU A 212 -13.87 2.46 -11.76
CA GLU A 212 -14.00 3.84 -11.29
C GLU A 212 -15.43 4.38 -11.43
N LYS A 213 -16.13 4.02 -12.52
CA LYS A 213 -17.51 4.42 -12.82
C LYS A 213 -18.56 3.57 -12.11
N SER A 214 -18.20 2.37 -11.67
CA SER A 214 -19.12 1.46 -10.98
C SER A 214 -19.35 1.91 -9.55
N ARG A 215 -20.58 1.85 -9.06
CA ARG A 215 -20.88 2.02 -7.62
C ARG A 215 -20.56 0.78 -6.79
N GLN A 216 -20.34 -0.37 -7.44
CA GLN A 216 -19.99 -1.60 -6.74
C GLN A 216 -18.54 -1.53 -6.25
N LEU A 217 -18.29 -2.06 -5.05
CA LEU A 217 -16.95 -2.24 -4.53
C LEU A 217 -16.55 -3.71 -4.66
N TYR A 218 -15.32 -3.98 -5.12
CA TYR A 218 -14.78 -5.35 -5.17
C TYR A 218 -14.57 -5.91 -3.76
N PHE A 219 -14.15 -5.04 -2.83
CA PHE A 219 -13.93 -5.39 -1.44
C PHE A 219 -14.77 -4.51 -0.51
N LYS A 220 -15.09 -5.05 0.68
CA LYS A 220 -15.91 -4.34 1.66
C LYS A 220 -15.07 -3.28 2.38
N VAL A 221 -15.72 -2.16 2.65
CA VAL A 221 -15.23 -1.08 3.51
C VAL A 221 -16.08 -1.03 4.79
N ASN A 222 -15.46 -0.67 5.91
CA ASN A 222 -16.16 -0.57 7.21
C ASN A 222 -17.08 0.65 7.27
N ASN A 223 -16.69 1.75 6.65
CA ASN A 223 -17.46 2.99 6.60
C ASN A 223 -17.84 3.31 5.16
N LYS A 224 -19.07 3.80 4.95
CA LYS A 224 -19.58 4.18 3.63
C LYS A 224 -19.93 5.66 3.65
N ALA A 225 -19.63 6.34 2.53
CA ALA A 225 -20.12 7.69 2.31
C ALA A 225 -21.66 7.73 2.35
N PRO A 226 -22.25 8.90 2.67
CA PRO A 226 -23.68 9.12 2.47
C PRO A 226 -24.12 8.74 1.06
N LYS A 227 -25.37 8.31 0.90
CA LYS A 227 -25.88 7.71 -0.36
C LYS A 227 -25.81 8.66 -1.56
N ASP A 228 -25.83 9.97 -1.30
CA ASP A 228 -25.83 11.02 -2.31
C ASP A 228 -24.47 11.18 -3.02
N TYR A 229 -23.40 10.65 -2.42
CA TYR A 229 -22.09 10.61 -3.06
C TYR A 229 -21.88 9.32 -3.84
N HIS A 230 -21.01 9.39 -4.84
CA HIS A 230 -20.45 8.19 -5.42
C HIS A 230 -19.59 7.47 -4.34
N PRO A 231 -19.62 6.12 -4.22
CA PRO A 231 -18.78 5.41 -3.24
C PRO A 231 -17.28 5.58 -3.48
N LYS A 232 -16.90 6.06 -4.67
CA LYS A 232 -15.54 6.43 -5.08
C LYS A 232 -15.44 7.92 -5.45
N GLU A 233 -16.21 8.75 -4.77
CA GLU A 233 -16.11 10.20 -4.88
C GLU A 233 -14.71 10.66 -4.46
N TRP A 234 -14.11 11.58 -5.22
CA TRP A 234 -12.84 12.18 -4.84
C TRP A 234 -13.04 13.07 -3.63
N VAL A 235 -12.18 12.92 -2.63
CA VAL A 235 -12.23 13.70 -1.40
C VAL A 235 -10.85 14.29 -1.10
N LEU A 236 -10.85 15.49 -0.52
CA LEU A 236 -9.70 16.05 0.16
C LEU A 236 -9.75 15.62 1.62
N GLY A 237 -8.83 14.74 2.02
CA GLY A 237 -8.62 14.40 3.42
C GLY A 237 -7.75 15.46 4.10
N VAL A 238 -8.16 15.93 5.28
CA VAL A 238 -7.40 16.88 6.10
C VAL A 238 -7.28 16.31 7.51
N GLU A 239 -6.08 16.31 8.05
CA GLU A 239 -5.79 16.05 9.45
C GLU A 239 -5.28 17.34 10.12
N VAL A 240 -5.89 17.75 11.22
CA VAL A 240 -5.41 18.85 12.08
C VAL A 240 -5.47 18.38 13.52
N ASP A 241 -4.33 18.40 14.23
CA ASP A 241 -4.21 17.99 15.63
C ASP A 241 -4.84 16.62 15.94
N GLY A 242 -4.66 15.65 15.02
CA GLY A 242 -5.19 14.30 15.14
C GLY A 242 -6.70 14.17 14.83
N VAL A 243 -7.34 15.24 14.38
CA VAL A 243 -8.73 15.23 13.92
C VAL A 243 -8.77 15.13 12.40
N PHE A 244 -9.47 14.12 11.90
CA PHE A 244 -9.59 13.83 10.48
C PHE A 244 -10.93 14.30 9.91
N LYS A 245 -10.91 14.94 8.75
CA LYS A 245 -12.11 15.31 7.99
C LYS A 245 -11.89 15.09 6.50
N ALA A 246 -12.92 14.63 5.81
CA ALA A 246 -12.93 14.48 4.36
C ALA A 246 -13.90 15.50 3.74
N TYR A 247 -13.45 16.17 2.68
CA TYR A 247 -14.23 17.15 1.92
C TYR A 247 -14.42 16.64 0.48
N PRO A 248 -15.64 16.25 0.08
CA PRO A 248 -15.91 15.82 -1.29
C PRO A 248 -15.62 16.91 -2.30
N PHE A 249 -14.93 16.57 -3.39
CA PHE A 249 -14.54 17.54 -4.43
C PHE A 249 -15.75 18.21 -5.05
N LYS A 250 -16.85 17.47 -5.24
CA LYS A 250 -18.13 18.03 -5.70
C LYS A 250 -18.58 19.25 -4.91
N GLU A 251 -18.39 19.26 -3.59
CA GLU A 251 -18.78 20.39 -2.71
C GLU A 251 -17.78 21.56 -2.76
N LEU A 252 -16.52 21.27 -3.11
CA LEU A 252 -15.48 22.29 -3.23
C LEU A 252 -15.64 23.08 -4.54
N THR A 253 -16.11 22.43 -5.60
CA THR A 253 -16.34 23.06 -6.92
C THR A 253 -17.62 23.88 -7.00
N GLU A 254 -18.60 23.63 -6.12
CA GLU A 254 -19.89 24.36 -6.11
C GLU A 254 -19.77 25.79 -5.55
N ASN A 255 -18.61 26.18 -5.00
CA ASN A 255 -18.35 27.51 -4.43
C ASN A 255 -17.23 28.30 -5.12
N SER A 256 -16.79 27.87 -6.31
CA SER A 256 -15.71 28.51 -7.10
C SER A 256 -16.21 29.09 -8.41
#